data_AF-A0A7K1LRT9-F1
#
_entry.id   AF-A0A7K1LRT9-F1
#
_cell.length_a   1.000
_cell.length_b   1.000
_cell.length_c   1.000
_cell.angle_alpha   90.00
_cell.angle_beta   90.00
_cell.angle_gamma   90.00
#
_symmetry.space_group_name_H-M   'P 1'
#
loop_
_entity.id
_entity.type
_entity.pdbx_description
1 polymer ?
#
loop_
_entity_poly.entity_id
_entity_poly.type
_entity_poly.pdbx_seq_one_letter_code
_entity_poly.pdbx_strand_id
1 'polypeptide(L)'
;MMAESLGYDSTLHYGSMNYDNSKLNEEIDSIYSEYKFQIENDLSFPEQRLFNKKLDRLYADDLKVLMGGPVQTLLTGILGLIILGYRKASIEENGMTLLDWIAVFLSLFWLREVFNLVHSFLVGIFYKQPDFFGGDERYISEYYGLYPGTLPIILGILGLLITLFVIFRILPKALQIPFIVSGLIGGISGYIIWFHVVGPFLLP
;
A
#
# COMPACT_ATOMS: atom_id res chain seq x y z
N MET A 1 -6.09 15.36 -4.35
CA MET A 1 -5.43 14.30 -3.55
C MET A 1 -5.34 14.75 -2.10
N MET A 2 -5.24 13.85 -1.11
CA MET A 2 -5.28 14.20 0.32
C MET A 2 -4.18 15.19 0.72
N ALA A 3 -2.96 15.06 0.19
CA ALA A 3 -1.86 15.97 0.48
C ALA A 3 -2.03 17.39 -0.10
N GLU A 4 -2.62 17.49 -1.29
CA GLU A 4 -2.96 18.77 -1.91
C GLU A 4 -4.07 19.48 -1.10
N SER A 5 -5.01 18.70 -0.53
CA SER A 5 -6.02 19.24 0.40
C SER A 5 -5.45 19.67 1.76
N LEU A 6 -4.24 19.21 2.09
CA LEU A 6 -3.49 19.54 3.30
C LEU A 6 -2.42 20.64 3.08
N GLY A 7 -2.26 21.13 1.84
CA GLY A 7 -1.39 22.26 1.51
C GLY A 7 0.07 21.90 1.20
N TYR A 8 0.36 20.63 0.88
CA TYR A 8 1.70 20.19 0.47
C TYR A 8 1.83 20.15 -1.05
N ASP A 9 2.95 20.67 -1.57
CA ASP A 9 3.35 20.48 -2.96
C ASP A 9 3.79 19.01 -3.14
N SER A 10 3.01 18.25 -3.90
CA SER A 10 3.33 16.85 -4.19
C SER A 10 4.14 16.75 -5.47
N THR A 11 5.39 16.28 -5.37
CA THR A 11 6.15 15.86 -6.56
C THR A 11 6.00 14.35 -6.73
N LEU A 12 5.22 13.98 -7.74
CA LEU A 12 4.93 12.58 -8.07
C LEU A 12 6.14 11.99 -8.80
N HIS A 13 6.91 11.14 -8.12
CA HIS A 13 7.90 10.29 -8.79
C HIS A 13 7.34 8.88 -9.00
N TYR A 14 7.78 8.28 -10.11
CA TYR A 14 7.11 7.16 -10.76
C TYR A 14 6.97 5.86 -9.93
N GLY A 15 7.72 5.74 -8.84
CA GLY A 15 7.68 4.61 -7.92
C GLY A 15 7.52 4.99 -6.45
N SER A 16 7.36 6.28 -6.13
CA SER A 16 7.21 6.77 -4.77
C SER A 16 6.59 8.17 -4.77
N MET A 17 5.53 8.35 -3.99
CA MET A 17 4.95 9.65 -3.77
C MET A 17 5.75 10.34 -2.66
N ASN A 18 6.72 11.19 -3.05
CA ASN A 18 7.40 12.07 -2.10
C ASN A 18 6.52 13.30 -1.91
N TYR A 19 6.11 13.55 -0.68
CA TYR A 19 5.47 14.80 -0.30
C TYR A 19 6.54 15.76 0.19
N ASP A 20 6.45 17.01 -0.25
CA ASP A 20 7.43 18.03 0.11
C ASP A 20 7.25 18.47 1.57
N ASN A 21 7.81 17.68 2.47
CA ASN A 21 8.05 18.04 3.87
C ASN A 21 9.40 18.74 4.03
N SER A 22 10.08 19.22 2.96
CA SER A 22 11.44 19.79 3.04
C SER A 22 11.59 20.83 4.13
N LYS A 23 10.65 21.78 4.25
CA LYS A 23 10.68 22.79 5.32
C LYS A 23 10.50 22.20 6.72
N LEU A 24 9.62 21.22 6.89
CA LEU A 24 9.39 20.59 8.20
C LEU A 24 10.58 19.69 8.58
N ASN A 25 11.15 18.98 7.62
CA ASN A 25 12.36 18.17 7.76
C ASN A 25 13.59 19.03 8.01
N GLU A 26 13.79 20.13 7.28
CA GLU A 26 14.89 21.07 7.50
C GLU A 26 14.80 21.71 8.89
N GLU A 27 13.58 22.05 9.36
CA GLU A 27 13.37 22.58 10.70
C GLU A 27 13.61 21.51 11.79
N ILE A 28 13.22 20.26 11.56
CA ILE A 28 13.49 19.13 12.47
C ILE A 28 14.99 18.80 12.48
N ASP A 29 15.65 18.78 11.33
CA ASP A 29 17.09 18.52 11.16
C ASP A 29 17.93 19.65 11.76
N SER A 30 17.49 20.91 11.64
CA SER A 30 18.12 22.06 12.29
C SER A 30 18.07 21.91 13.82
N ILE A 31 16.90 21.60 14.40
CA ILE A 31 16.76 21.40 15.84
C ILE A 31 17.55 20.15 16.29
N TYR A 32 17.53 19.08 15.49
CA TYR A 32 18.26 17.86 15.79
C TYR A 32 19.78 18.08 15.76
N SER A 33 20.30 18.85 14.79
CA SER A 33 21.73 19.15 14.70
C SER A 33 22.21 20.11 15.79
N GLU A 34 21.36 21.04 16.24
CA GLU A 34 21.66 21.96 17.33
C GLU A 34 21.65 21.28 18.72
N TYR A 35 20.70 20.36 18.94
CA TYR A 35 20.50 19.69 20.24
C TYR A 35 20.83 18.19 20.20
N LYS A 36 21.68 17.75 19.26
CA LYS A 36 21.99 16.33 19.00
C LYS A 36 22.38 15.58 20.27
N PHE A 37 23.29 16.15 21.05
CA PHE A 37 23.78 15.54 22.29
C PHE A 37 22.65 15.37 23.32
N GLN A 38 21.77 16.35 23.44
CA GLN A 38 20.65 16.33 24.37
C GLN A 38 19.59 15.30 23.94
N ILE A 39 19.30 15.21 22.64
CA ILE A 39 18.35 14.25 22.07
C ILE A 39 18.87 12.81 22.21
N GLU A 40 20.15 12.56 21.90
CA GLU A 40 20.76 11.22 21.99
C GLU A 40 20.92 10.73 23.44
N ASN A 41 20.95 11.63 24.42
CA ASN A 41 21.11 11.29 25.84
C ASN A 41 19.82 11.48 26.66
N ASP A 42 18.66 11.64 26.01
CA ASP A 42 17.36 11.87 26.67
C ASP A 42 17.35 13.05 27.67
N LEU A 43 18.15 14.08 27.39
CA LEU A 43 18.23 15.29 28.20
C LEU A 43 17.18 16.31 27.72
N SER A 44 16.64 17.08 28.65
CA SER A 44 15.70 18.15 28.31
C SER A 44 16.41 19.30 27.57
N PHE A 45 15.74 19.85 26.55
CA PHE A 45 16.23 20.99 25.78
C PHE A 45 15.12 22.04 25.61
N PRO A 46 15.47 23.33 25.43
CA PRO A 46 14.50 24.43 25.42
C PRO A 46 13.37 24.26 24.39
N GLU A 47 13.69 23.65 23.25
CA GLU A 47 12.79 23.48 22.11
C GLU A 47 12.11 22.10 22.07
N GLN A 48 12.27 21.28 23.12
CA GLN A 48 11.77 19.90 23.15
C GLN A 48 10.26 19.77 22.88
N ARG A 49 9.45 20.69 23.39
CA ARG A 49 8.00 20.72 23.10
C ARG A 49 7.69 21.05 21.64
N LEU A 50 8.48 21.93 21.01
CA LEU A 50 8.29 22.32 19.62
C LEU A 50 8.77 21.21 18.68
N PHE A 51 9.91 20.60 19.00
CA PHE A 51 10.45 19.43 18.33
C PHE A 51 9.46 18.26 18.34
N ASN A 52 9.00 17.85 19.54
CA ASN A 52 8.04 16.76 19.67
C ASN A 52 6.74 17.05 18.91
N LYS A 53 6.21 18.28 18.99
CA LYS A 53 4.99 18.65 18.25
C LYS A 53 5.17 18.59 16.73
N LYS A 54 6.34 18.98 16.22
CA LYS A 54 6.66 18.90 14.77
C LYS A 54 6.85 17.45 14.34
N LEU A 55 7.51 16.65 15.18
CA LEU A 55 7.72 15.23 14.96
C LEU A 55 6.40 14.45 14.97
N ASP A 56 5.53 14.71 15.95
CA ASP A 56 4.18 14.13 16.03
C ASP A 56 3.34 14.48 14.79
N ARG A 57 3.47 15.72 14.29
CA ARG A 57 2.78 16.17 13.07
C ARG A 57 3.31 15.46 11.83
N LEU A 58 4.63 15.33 11.71
CA LEU A 58 5.27 14.59 10.62
C LEU A 58 4.82 13.13 10.62
N TYR A 59 4.89 12.45 11.77
CA TYR A 59 4.39 11.08 11.89
C TYR A 59 2.89 10.97 11.59
N ALA A 60 2.07 11.90 12.07
CA ALA A 60 0.63 11.86 11.82
C ALA A 60 0.28 12.09 10.33
N ASP A 61 1.02 12.93 9.63
CA ASP A 61 0.78 13.20 8.21
C ASP A 61 1.33 12.07 7.33
N ASP A 62 2.52 11.55 7.64
CA ASP A 62 3.08 10.36 6.99
C ASP A 62 2.14 9.17 7.16
N LEU A 63 1.63 8.90 8.37
CA LEU A 63 0.68 7.81 8.60
C LEU A 63 -0.61 7.95 7.80
N LYS A 64 -1.16 9.16 7.65
CA LYS A 64 -2.38 9.36 6.84
C LYS A 64 -2.12 9.08 5.37
N VAL A 65 -0.97 9.51 4.87
CA VAL A 65 -0.50 9.22 3.51
C VAL A 65 -0.36 7.71 3.32
N LEU A 66 0.33 7.07 4.25
CA LEU A 66 0.65 5.66 4.22
C LEU A 66 -0.58 4.77 4.33
N MET A 67 -1.56 5.16 5.17
CA MET A 67 -2.83 4.46 5.31
C MET A 67 -3.78 4.71 4.13
N GLY A 68 -3.65 5.85 3.45
CA GLY A 68 -4.56 6.24 2.36
C GLY A 68 -4.59 5.22 1.22
N GLY A 69 -3.44 4.71 0.81
CA GLY A 69 -3.31 3.68 -0.22
C GLY A 69 -4.00 2.36 0.18
N PRO A 70 -3.53 1.67 1.23
CA PRO A 70 -4.12 0.43 1.73
C PRO A 70 -5.61 0.54 1.99
N VAL A 71 -6.06 1.54 2.74
CA VAL A 71 -7.48 1.71 3.08
C VAL A 71 -8.34 1.87 1.82
N GLN A 72 -7.90 2.69 0.85
CA GLN A 72 -8.63 2.85 -0.41
C GLN A 72 -8.76 1.53 -1.16
N THR A 73 -7.67 0.75 -1.24
CA THR A 73 -7.69 -0.53 -1.94
C THR A 73 -8.54 -1.59 -1.23
N LEU A 74 -8.52 -1.63 0.10
CA LEU A 74 -9.37 -2.50 0.90
C LEU A 74 -10.85 -2.17 0.68
N LEU A 75 -11.22 -0.89 0.74
CA LEU A 75 -12.61 -0.45 0.54
C LEU A 75 -13.10 -0.78 -0.87
N THR A 76 -12.27 -0.56 -1.88
CA THR A 76 -12.58 -0.88 -3.28
C THR A 76 -12.76 -2.39 -3.47
N GLY A 77 -11.89 -3.18 -2.84
CA GLY A 77 -11.98 -4.63 -2.83
C GLY A 77 -13.25 -5.16 -2.15
N ILE A 78 -13.62 -4.58 -1.01
CA ILE A 78 -14.85 -4.92 -0.28
C ILE A 78 -16.09 -4.61 -1.13
N LEU A 79 -16.13 -3.45 -1.79
CA LEU A 79 -17.24 -3.11 -2.70
C LEU A 79 -17.41 -4.15 -3.82
N GLY A 80 -16.29 -4.58 -4.44
CA GLY A 80 -16.31 -5.67 -5.41
C GLY A 80 -16.89 -6.96 -4.84
N LEU A 81 -16.48 -7.35 -3.63
CA LEU A 81 -16.96 -8.58 -2.97
C LEU A 81 -18.44 -8.54 -2.65
N ILE A 82 -18.94 -7.39 -2.18
CA ILE A 82 -20.37 -7.20 -1.88
C ILE A 82 -21.18 -7.39 -3.16
N ILE A 83 -20.77 -6.76 -4.26
CA ILE A 83 -21.46 -6.88 -5.56
C ILE A 83 -21.47 -8.34 -6.03
N LEU A 84 -20.34 -9.04 -5.96
CA LEU A 84 -20.27 -10.45 -6.35
C LEU A 84 -21.12 -11.35 -5.44
N GLY A 85 -21.16 -11.07 -4.14
CA GLY A 85 -21.98 -11.81 -3.18
C GLY A 85 -23.47 -11.73 -3.52
N TYR A 86 -23.97 -10.53 -3.84
CA TYR A 86 -25.36 -10.33 -4.27
C TYR A 86 -25.67 -10.95 -5.63
N ARG A 87 -24.70 -10.96 -6.55
CA ARG A 87 -24.92 -11.45 -7.92
C ARG A 87 -24.59 -12.91 -8.12
N LYS A 88 -24.03 -13.59 -7.12
CA LYS A 88 -23.63 -15.00 -7.20
C LYS A 88 -24.73 -15.92 -7.75
N ALA A 89 -25.95 -15.81 -7.23
CA ALA A 89 -27.07 -16.63 -7.69
C ALA A 89 -27.42 -16.37 -9.17
N SER A 90 -27.33 -15.11 -9.60
CA SER A 90 -27.59 -14.71 -10.98
C SER A 90 -26.48 -15.16 -11.94
N ILE A 91 -25.22 -15.21 -11.49
CA ILE A 91 -24.07 -15.70 -12.27
C ILE A 91 -24.21 -17.21 -12.54
N GLU A 92 -24.69 -17.98 -11.57
CA GLU A 92 -24.89 -19.42 -11.73
C GLU A 92 -26.03 -19.73 -12.73
N GLU A 93 -27.08 -18.91 -12.77
CA GLU A 93 -28.23 -19.12 -13.66
C GLU A 93 -28.07 -18.51 -15.07
N ASN A 94 -27.52 -17.30 -15.18
CA ASN A 94 -27.49 -16.52 -16.43
C ASN A 94 -26.08 -16.33 -17.01
N GLY A 95 -25.06 -16.86 -16.35
CA GLY A 95 -23.65 -16.63 -16.71
C GLY A 95 -23.14 -15.25 -16.26
N MET A 96 -21.86 -14.98 -16.56
CA MET A 96 -21.21 -13.72 -16.17
C MET A 96 -21.56 -12.57 -17.11
N THR A 97 -22.02 -11.47 -16.53
CA THR A 97 -22.25 -10.20 -17.23
C THR A 97 -21.06 -9.25 -17.07
N LEU A 98 -21.00 -8.17 -17.86
CA LEU A 98 -19.94 -7.16 -17.78
C LEU A 98 -19.75 -6.58 -16.36
N LEU A 99 -20.86 -6.38 -15.64
CA LEU A 99 -20.82 -5.88 -14.26
C LEU A 99 -20.21 -6.89 -13.28
N ASP A 100 -20.35 -8.20 -13.54
CA ASP A 100 -19.70 -9.23 -12.71
C ASP A 100 -18.19 -9.23 -12.94
N TRP A 101 -17.75 -9.02 -14.20
CA TRP A 101 -16.35 -8.86 -14.51
C TRP A 101 -15.74 -7.63 -13.82
N ILE A 102 -16.42 -6.49 -13.87
CA ILE A 102 -15.98 -5.27 -13.15
C ILE A 102 -15.87 -5.57 -11.65
N ALA A 103 -16.85 -6.26 -11.07
CA ALA A 103 -16.83 -6.61 -9.65
C ALA A 103 -15.69 -7.59 -9.30
N VAL A 104 -15.38 -8.56 -10.17
CA VAL A 104 -14.19 -9.43 -10.04
C VAL A 104 -12.91 -8.60 -10.05
N PHE A 105 -12.78 -7.66 -10.99
CA PHE A 105 -11.61 -6.77 -11.04
C PHE A 105 -11.50 -5.87 -9.79
N LEU A 106 -12.62 -5.36 -9.27
CA LEU A 106 -12.63 -4.59 -8.03
C LEU A 106 -12.18 -5.45 -6.84
N SER A 107 -12.69 -6.69 -6.72
CA SER A 107 -12.27 -7.60 -5.66
C SER A 107 -10.78 -7.97 -5.74
N LEU A 108 -10.19 -7.97 -6.94
CA LEU A 108 -8.75 -8.21 -7.11
C LEU A 108 -7.86 -7.10 -6.54
N PHE A 109 -8.39 -5.96 -6.10
CA PHE A 109 -7.58 -4.94 -5.40
C PHE A 109 -6.92 -5.48 -4.12
N TRP A 110 -7.50 -6.52 -3.51
CA TRP A 110 -6.89 -7.25 -2.40
C TRP A 110 -5.58 -7.96 -2.77
N LEU A 111 -5.30 -8.16 -4.06
CA LEU A 111 -4.04 -8.72 -4.54
C LEU A 111 -2.86 -7.78 -4.27
N ARG A 112 -3.10 -6.48 -4.06
CA ARG A 112 -2.05 -5.51 -3.71
C ARG A 112 -1.37 -5.85 -2.38
N GLU A 113 -2.16 -6.20 -1.37
CA GLU A 113 -1.64 -6.60 -0.05
C GLU A 113 -0.79 -7.89 -0.15
N VAL A 114 -1.25 -8.84 -0.98
CA VAL A 114 -0.50 -10.07 -1.28
C VAL A 114 0.80 -9.75 -2.01
N PHE A 115 0.75 -8.88 -3.02
CA PHE A 115 1.90 -8.46 -3.79
C PHE A 115 2.94 -7.74 -2.90
N ASN A 116 2.51 -6.80 -2.05
CA ASN A 116 3.37 -6.09 -1.11
C ASN A 116 4.09 -7.07 -0.17
N LEU A 117 3.36 -8.05 0.39
CA LEU A 117 3.93 -9.08 1.25
C LEU A 117 4.95 -9.96 0.51
N VAL A 118 4.58 -10.48 -0.67
CA VAL A 118 5.45 -11.36 -1.47
C VAL A 118 6.68 -10.60 -1.96
N HIS A 119 6.51 -9.38 -2.46
CA HIS A 119 7.61 -8.54 -2.93
C HIS A 119 8.58 -8.23 -1.79
N SER A 120 8.09 -7.81 -0.63
CA SER A 120 8.92 -7.54 0.55
C SER A 120 9.70 -8.76 1.00
N PHE A 121 9.05 -9.92 1.02
CA PHE A 121 9.68 -11.19 1.37
C PHE A 121 10.77 -11.59 0.37
N LEU A 122 10.49 -11.47 -0.94
CA LEU A 122 11.46 -11.76 -2.00
C LEU A 122 12.66 -10.82 -1.92
N VAL A 123 12.45 -9.52 -1.74
CA VAL A 123 13.53 -8.54 -1.57
C VAL A 123 14.37 -8.86 -0.35
N GLY A 124 13.76 -9.20 0.79
CA GLY A 124 14.47 -9.60 2.00
C GLY A 124 15.39 -10.81 1.77
N ILE A 125 14.92 -11.82 1.03
CA ILE A 125 15.72 -13.00 0.68
C ILE A 125 16.85 -12.67 -0.31
N PHE A 126 16.55 -11.95 -1.40
CA PHE A 126 17.52 -11.69 -2.46
C PHE A 126 18.61 -10.69 -2.05
N TYR A 127 18.25 -9.68 -1.28
CA TYR A 127 19.17 -8.62 -0.87
C TYR A 127 19.77 -8.83 0.53
N LYS A 128 19.46 -9.95 1.21
CA LYS A 128 19.90 -10.27 2.59
C LYS A 128 19.73 -9.10 3.56
N GLN A 129 18.68 -8.31 3.38
CA GLN A 129 18.37 -7.25 4.32
C GLN A 129 17.77 -7.88 5.59
N PRO A 130 18.07 -7.35 6.79
CA PRO A 130 17.49 -7.84 8.04
C PRO A 130 15.96 -7.66 8.09
N ASP A 131 15.43 -6.84 7.19
CA ASP A 131 14.03 -6.49 7.12
C ASP A 131 13.29 -7.29 6.05
N PHE A 132 12.54 -8.29 6.51
CA PHE A 132 11.70 -9.14 5.65
C PHE A 132 10.33 -8.54 5.33
N PHE A 133 10.05 -7.35 5.85
CA PHE A 133 8.78 -6.65 5.74
C PHE A 133 9.03 -5.22 5.31
N GLY A 134 8.43 -4.82 4.19
CA GLY A 134 8.54 -3.50 3.60
C GLY A 134 7.16 -2.99 3.19
N GLY A 135 7.12 -1.76 2.67
CA GLY A 135 5.88 -1.10 2.29
C GLY A 135 5.19 -0.35 3.43
N ASP A 136 4.03 0.20 3.09
CA ASP A 136 3.24 1.07 3.96
C ASP A 136 2.82 0.36 5.26
N GLU A 137 2.54 -0.94 5.22
CA GLU A 137 2.05 -1.68 6.39
C GLU A 137 3.12 -1.92 7.47
N ARG A 138 4.42 -1.83 7.11
CA ARG A 138 5.55 -1.96 8.03
C ARG A 138 5.66 -0.75 8.96
N TYR A 139 5.63 0.46 8.41
CA TYR A 139 5.73 1.68 9.21
C TYR A 139 4.52 1.86 10.13
N ILE A 140 3.33 1.40 9.72
CA ILE A 140 2.15 1.38 10.61
C ILE A 140 2.40 0.41 11.77
N SER A 141 2.98 -0.76 11.53
CA SER A 141 3.30 -1.72 12.58
C SER A 141 4.33 -1.16 13.56
N GLU A 142 5.39 -0.53 13.07
CA GLU A 142 6.42 0.12 13.89
C GLU A 142 5.84 1.28 14.71
N TYR A 143 4.92 2.08 14.14
CA TYR A 143 4.26 3.17 14.85
C TYR A 143 3.40 2.68 16.02
N TYR A 144 2.72 1.54 15.87
CA TYR A 144 1.94 0.92 16.95
C TYR A 144 2.80 0.06 17.90
N GLY A 145 4.13 0.04 17.74
CA GLY A 145 5.04 -0.79 18.55
C GLY A 145 4.85 -2.29 18.34
N LEU A 146 4.23 -2.68 17.23
CA LEU A 146 4.01 -4.06 16.84
C LEU A 146 5.18 -4.57 16.00
N TYR A 147 5.40 -5.89 15.99
CA TYR A 147 6.41 -6.48 15.12
C TYR A 147 6.14 -6.09 13.66
N PRO A 148 7.15 -5.62 12.89
CA PRO A 148 6.98 -5.03 11.56
C PRO A 148 6.27 -5.94 10.54
N GLY A 149 6.24 -7.26 10.78
CA GLY A 149 5.50 -8.21 9.95
C GLY A 149 4.04 -8.43 10.31
N THR A 150 3.54 -7.92 11.44
CA THR A 150 2.21 -8.28 11.95
C THR A 150 1.08 -7.86 11.01
N LEU A 151 1.01 -6.56 10.65
CA LEU A 151 0.00 -6.08 9.72
C LEU A 151 0.19 -6.59 8.28
N PRO A 152 1.41 -6.55 7.69
CA PRO A 152 1.63 -7.09 6.34
C PRO A 152 1.22 -8.56 6.21
N ILE A 153 1.54 -9.40 7.22
CA ILE A 153 1.18 -10.83 7.20
C ILE A 153 -0.34 -11.00 7.31
N ILE A 154 -1.00 -10.31 8.23
CA ILE A 154 -2.45 -10.44 8.42
C ILE A 154 -3.20 -9.99 7.15
N LEU A 155 -2.86 -8.82 6.62
CA LEU A 155 -3.51 -8.27 5.43
C LEU A 155 -3.20 -9.08 4.18
N GLY A 156 -1.96 -9.55 4.02
CA GLY A 156 -1.57 -10.43 2.92
C GLY A 156 -2.27 -11.80 2.98
N ILE A 157 -2.41 -12.41 4.17
CA ILE A 157 -3.17 -13.67 4.33
C ILE A 157 -4.65 -13.44 4.03
N LEU A 158 -5.26 -12.37 4.54
CA LEU A 158 -6.66 -12.05 4.25
C LEU A 158 -6.88 -11.80 2.76
N GLY A 159 -6.00 -11.02 2.12
CA GLY A 159 -6.04 -10.77 0.69
C GLY A 159 -5.89 -12.05 -0.12
N LEU A 160 -5.02 -12.96 0.30
CA LEU A 160 -4.86 -14.27 -0.35
C LEU A 160 -6.13 -15.12 -0.22
N LEU A 161 -6.72 -15.21 0.97
CA LEU A 161 -7.95 -15.97 1.19
C LEU A 161 -9.11 -15.41 0.37
N ILE A 162 -9.24 -14.09 0.32
CA ILE A 162 -10.26 -13.38 -0.46
C ILE A 162 -10.08 -13.63 -1.97
N THR A 163 -8.87 -13.47 -2.48
CA THR A 163 -8.58 -13.68 -3.91
C THR A 163 -8.80 -15.13 -4.33
N LEU A 164 -8.36 -16.09 -3.50
CA LEU A 164 -8.65 -17.52 -3.71
C LEU A 164 -10.15 -17.80 -3.67
N PHE A 165 -10.89 -17.18 -2.75
CA PHE A 165 -12.34 -17.31 -2.69
C PHE A 165 -13.00 -16.79 -3.99
N VAL A 166 -12.61 -15.61 -4.48
CA VAL A 166 -13.16 -15.06 -5.72
C VAL A 166 -12.86 -15.98 -6.92
N ILE A 167 -11.61 -16.45 -7.05
CA ILE A 167 -11.20 -17.30 -8.19
C ILE A 167 -11.87 -18.67 -8.14
N PHE A 168 -11.86 -19.35 -6.99
CA PHE A 168 -12.35 -20.73 -6.93
C PHE A 168 -13.85 -20.86 -6.68
N ARG A 169 -14.47 -19.86 -6.04
CA ARG A 169 -15.88 -19.92 -5.63
C ARG A 169 -16.82 -19.11 -6.51
N ILE A 170 -16.35 -18.03 -7.14
CA ILE A 170 -17.20 -17.11 -7.91
C ILE A 170 -17.00 -17.31 -9.41
N LEU A 171 -15.74 -17.48 -9.85
CA LEU A 171 -15.44 -17.72 -11.26
C LEU A 171 -15.83 -19.16 -11.70
N PRO A 172 -16.47 -19.32 -12.87
CA PRO A 172 -16.76 -20.63 -13.45
C PRO A 172 -15.49 -21.43 -13.65
N LYS A 173 -15.52 -22.74 -13.35
CA LYS A 173 -14.34 -23.63 -13.42
C LYS A 173 -13.59 -23.56 -14.75
N ALA A 174 -14.30 -23.37 -15.86
CA ALA A 174 -13.72 -23.27 -17.21
C ALA A 174 -12.85 -22.00 -17.40
N LEU A 175 -13.11 -20.93 -16.64
CA LEU A 175 -12.45 -19.62 -16.78
C LEU A 175 -11.33 -19.40 -15.74
N GLN A 176 -11.21 -20.26 -14.74
CA GLN A 176 -10.21 -20.12 -13.66
C GLN A 176 -8.77 -20.15 -14.18
N ILE A 177 -8.42 -21.14 -14.99
CA ILE A 177 -7.06 -21.28 -15.55
C ILE A 177 -6.73 -20.10 -16.49
N PRO A 178 -7.57 -19.75 -17.49
CA PRO A 178 -7.34 -18.58 -18.34
C PRO A 178 -7.15 -17.30 -17.54
N PHE A 179 -7.93 -17.11 -16.47
CA PHE A 179 -7.88 -15.93 -15.62
C PHE A 179 -6.58 -15.82 -14.81
N ILE A 180 -6.10 -16.94 -14.26
CA ILE A 180 -4.81 -16.96 -13.53
C ILE A 180 -3.66 -16.69 -14.50
N VAL A 181 -3.67 -17.31 -15.68
CA VAL A 181 -2.62 -17.14 -16.69
C VAL A 181 -2.63 -15.71 -17.24
N SER A 182 -3.80 -15.15 -17.55
CA SER A 182 -3.91 -13.77 -18.00
C SER A 182 -3.52 -12.78 -16.90
N GLY A 183 -3.82 -13.08 -15.63
CA GLY A 183 -3.38 -12.29 -14.48
C GLY A 183 -1.85 -12.26 -14.34
N LEU A 184 -1.18 -13.41 -14.51
CA LEU A 184 0.29 -13.48 -14.49
C LEU A 184 0.92 -12.70 -15.64
N ILE A 185 0.46 -12.94 -16.88
CA ILE A 185 0.98 -12.26 -18.07
C ILE A 185 0.69 -10.76 -17.99
N GLY A 186 -0.53 -10.40 -17.61
CA GLY A 186 -0.97 -9.01 -17.46
C GLY A 186 -0.24 -8.27 -16.35
N GLY A 187 0.04 -8.93 -15.22
CA GLY A 187 0.81 -8.35 -14.11
C GLY A 187 2.25 -8.05 -14.49
N ILE A 188 2.93 -9.02 -15.12
CA ILE A 188 4.32 -8.82 -15.60
C ILE A 188 4.37 -7.75 -16.69
N SER A 189 3.46 -7.84 -17.67
CA SER A 189 3.41 -6.87 -18.77
C SER A 189 3.06 -5.48 -18.27
N GLY A 190 2.12 -5.37 -17.32
CA GLY A 190 1.74 -4.12 -16.69
C GLY A 190 2.89 -3.48 -15.94
N TYR A 191 3.64 -4.26 -15.14
CA TYR A 191 4.84 -3.78 -14.46
C TYR A 191 5.88 -3.26 -15.46
N ILE A 192 6.17 -4.00 -16.53
CA ILE A 192 7.14 -3.58 -17.56
C ILE A 192 6.65 -2.33 -18.30
N ILE A 193 5.39 -2.31 -18.76
CA ILE A 193 4.83 -1.17 -19.49
C ILE A 193 4.82 0.08 -18.63
N TRP A 194 4.51 -0.06 -17.34
CA TRP A 194 4.61 1.01 -16.38
C TRP A 194 6.09 1.47 -16.29
N PHE A 195 6.97 0.65 -15.71
CA PHE A 195 8.36 1.04 -15.40
C PHE A 195 9.25 1.38 -16.59
N HIS A 196 8.98 0.90 -17.80
CA HIS A 196 9.81 1.19 -18.97
C HIS A 196 9.20 2.16 -19.98
N VAL A 197 7.87 2.33 -20.04
CA VAL A 197 7.24 3.06 -21.15
C VAL A 197 6.42 4.24 -20.64
N VAL A 198 5.41 3.95 -19.84
CA VAL A 198 4.40 4.95 -19.46
C VAL A 198 4.97 5.92 -18.43
N GLY A 199 5.82 5.45 -17.53
CA GLY A 199 6.36 6.28 -16.46
C GLY A 199 7.31 7.37 -16.83
N PRO A 200 8.38 7.02 -17.55
CA PRO A 200 9.30 8.02 -18.05
C PRO A 200 8.63 9.05 -18.96
N PHE A 201 7.47 8.71 -19.55
CA PHE A 201 6.75 9.58 -20.48
C PHE A 201 5.75 10.53 -19.80
N LEU A 202 5.08 10.09 -18.72
CA LEU A 202 4.06 10.89 -18.01
C LEU A 202 4.65 11.75 -16.88
N LEU A 203 5.75 11.31 -16.26
CA LEU A 203 6.43 12.02 -15.17
C LEU A 203 7.95 12.03 -15.45
N PRO A 204 8.44 12.99 -16.26
CA PRO A 204 9.87 13.25 -16.40
C PRO A 204 10.48 13.84 -15.12
#